data_AF-W0IXR9-F1
#
_entry.id   AF-W0IXR9-F1
#
_cell.length_a   1.000
_cell.length_b   1.000
_cell.length_c   1.000
_cell.angle_alpha   90.00
_cell.angle_beta   90.00
_cell.angle_gamma   90.00
#
_symmetry.space_group_name_H-M   'P 1'
#
loop_
_entity.id
_entity.type
_entity.pdbx_description
1 polymer ?
#
loop_
_entity_poly.entity_id
_entity_poly.type
_entity_poly.pdbx_seq_one_letter_code
_entity_poly.pdbx_strand_id
1 'polypeptide(L)'
;MKSKFRHIRPLLLVASVLSAAALPSTAQAADYYLQNDQSAGWGWNQLTGGTGWFTSPSGGSNATAMDPAGIYHTRGKILRSTNNATGTDTFGGGTLILENSLFILKTSGAGTAVINHLITQGGSFSLGNIVATGQNLSVSTFEQTDSTRFYADGTSNRGLNLTIGTLSGEGTMTFENLTTNGSTINFSLGITDASAFTGTFSLLGGNLKFTSDLSTAGSLSLATGSNVDLNGKSVTVSSLTVGSTTLDSGTFSAAQLATYGVTATGDGFITVAAIPEPAHAALTVLLAAAGAALALRRRKA
;
A
#
# COMPACT_ATOMS: atom_id res chain seq x y z
N MET A 1 -72.37 -5.47 35.53
CA MET A 1 -71.77 -6.50 34.66
C MET A 1 -72.16 -6.23 33.21
N LYS A 2 -71.26 -5.69 32.38
CA LYS A 2 -71.32 -5.70 30.92
C LYS A 2 -70.00 -5.11 30.34
N SER A 3 -69.19 -6.01 29.78
CA SER A 3 -68.44 -5.90 28.51
C SER A 3 -67.77 -4.57 28.11
N LYS A 4 -66.46 -4.63 27.82
CA LYS A 4 -65.92 -4.40 26.46
C LYS A 4 -64.39 -4.66 26.41
N PHE A 5 -64.00 -5.84 25.94
CA PHE A 5 -62.64 -6.10 25.47
C PHE A 5 -62.46 -5.44 24.09
N ARG A 6 -61.57 -4.46 23.98
CA ARG A 6 -61.16 -3.89 22.68
C ARG A 6 -60.01 -4.72 22.11
N HIS A 7 -60.24 -5.38 20.99
CA HIS A 7 -59.20 -5.99 20.17
C HIS A 7 -58.37 -4.90 19.49
N ILE A 8 -57.09 -4.80 19.84
CA ILE A 8 -56.11 -4.00 19.13
C ILE A 8 -55.57 -4.87 17.99
N ARG A 9 -55.88 -4.50 16.75
CA ARG A 9 -55.29 -5.12 15.56
C ARG A 9 -53.91 -4.50 15.32
N PRO A 10 -52.83 -5.29 15.13
CA PRO A 10 -51.56 -4.75 14.67
C PRO A 10 -51.67 -4.43 13.17
N LEU A 11 -51.58 -3.15 12.84
CA LEU A 11 -51.47 -2.66 11.47
C LEU A 11 -50.01 -2.87 11.01
N LEU A 12 -49.76 -3.91 10.23
CA LEU A 12 -48.45 -4.19 9.65
C LEU A 12 -48.22 -3.24 8.46
N LEU A 13 -47.52 -2.13 8.70
CA LEU A 13 -47.12 -1.18 7.67
C LEU A 13 -45.87 -1.74 6.95
N VAL A 14 -46.06 -2.38 5.80
CA VAL A 14 -44.95 -2.81 4.93
C VAL A 14 -44.48 -1.59 4.15
N ALA A 15 -43.44 -0.92 4.64
CA ALA A 15 -42.74 0.11 3.90
C ALA A 15 -41.80 -0.56 2.90
N SER A 16 -42.19 -0.61 1.62
CA SER A 16 -41.32 -1.00 0.52
C SER A 16 -40.29 0.10 0.30
N VAL A 17 -39.08 -0.10 0.85
CA VAL A 17 -37.89 0.69 0.52
C VAL A 17 -37.53 0.35 -0.93
N LEU A 18 -37.91 1.24 -1.84
CA LEU A 18 -37.42 1.23 -3.22
C LEU A 18 -35.96 1.74 -3.18
N SER A 19 -35.02 0.88 -2.83
CA SER A 19 -33.60 1.17 -3.01
C SER A 19 -33.35 1.23 -4.51
N ALA A 20 -33.16 2.44 -5.04
CA ALA A 20 -32.63 2.65 -6.37
C ALA A 20 -31.22 2.03 -6.39
N ALA A 21 -31.13 0.78 -6.85
CA ALA A 21 -29.87 0.16 -7.18
C ALA A 21 -29.29 0.96 -8.36
N ALA A 22 -28.42 1.91 -8.05
CA ALA A 22 -27.57 2.53 -9.05
C ALA A 22 -26.79 1.39 -9.71
N LEU A 23 -27.15 1.05 -10.95
CA LEU A 23 -26.40 0.11 -11.75
C LEU A 23 -24.99 0.71 -11.89
N PRO A 24 -23.94 0.05 -11.38
CA PRO A 24 -22.59 0.58 -11.53
C PRO A 24 -22.33 0.73 -13.03
N SER A 25 -21.94 1.94 -13.46
CA SER A 25 -21.57 2.16 -14.85
C SER A 25 -20.37 1.28 -15.15
N THR A 26 -20.55 0.28 -16.02
CA THR A 26 -19.48 -0.61 -16.50
C THR A 26 -18.60 0.07 -17.53
N ALA A 27 -18.39 1.39 -17.42
CA ALA A 27 -17.41 2.05 -18.25
C ALA A 27 -16.05 1.42 -17.92
N GLN A 28 -15.52 0.64 -18.86
CA GLN A 28 -14.22 0.03 -18.71
C GLN A 28 -13.20 1.16 -18.51
N ALA A 29 -12.42 1.06 -17.44
CA ALA A 29 -11.32 1.97 -17.18
C ALA A 29 -10.41 2.05 -18.43
N ALA A 30 -10.10 3.27 -18.88
CA ALA A 30 -9.18 3.45 -19.99
C ALA A 30 -7.73 3.20 -19.53
N ASP A 31 -6.94 2.53 -20.38
CA ASP A 31 -5.51 2.34 -20.14
C ASP A 31 -4.69 3.48 -20.72
N TYR A 32 -3.68 3.91 -19.95
CA TYR A 32 -2.72 4.93 -20.30
C TYR A 32 -1.31 4.44 -20.05
N TYR A 33 -0.38 4.84 -20.91
CA TYR A 33 0.99 4.32 -20.91
C TYR A 33 2.01 5.45 -20.94
N LEU A 34 2.99 5.40 -20.05
CA LEU A 34 4.13 6.30 -20.08
C LEU A 34 5.08 5.86 -21.20
N GLN A 35 5.34 6.73 -22.16
CA GLN A 35 6.17 6.37 -23.33
C GLN A 35 7.65 6.69 -23.16
N ASN A 36 7.96 7.72 -22.37
CA ASN A 36 9.33 8.18 -22.14
C ASN A 36 9.56 8.46 -20.67
N ASP A 37 10.82 8.40 -20.26
CA ASP A 37 11.22 8.77 -18.91
C ASP A 37 10.89 10.24 -18.63
N GLN A 38 10.31 10.50 -17.47
CA GLN A 38 10.12 11.86 -17.02
C GLN A 38 11.48 12.48 -16.66
N SER A 39 11.83 13.59 -17.32
CA SER A 39 13.08 14.29 -17.06
C SER A 39 12.98 15.22 -15.84
N ALA A 40 14.08 15.85 -15.43
CA ALA A 40 14.06 16.76 -14.29
C ALA A 40 13.13 17.97 -14.56
N GLY A 41 12.30 18.33 -13.57
CA GLY A 41 11.30 19.39 -13.70
C GLY A 41 9.93 18.89 -14.16
N TRP A 42 9.85 17.61 -14.55
CA TRP A 42 8.59 16.96 -14.87
C TRP A 42 7.99 16.23 -13.67
N GLY A 43 6.67 16.12 -13.66
CA GLY A 43 5.91 15.39 -12.64
C GLY A 43 4.85 14.50 -13.28
N TRP A 44 4.45 13.45 -12.56
CA TRP A 44 3.44 12.44 -12.94
C TRP A 44 2.07 12.97 -13.40
N ASN A 45 1.76 14.24 -13.12
CA ASN A 45 0.51 14.90 -13.49
C ASN A 45 0.65 15.75 -14.76
N GLN A 46 1.85 15.84 -15.33
CA GLN A 46 2.07 16.61 -16.55
C GLN A 46 1.67 15.78 -17.78
N LEU A 47 0.85 16.40 -18.62
CA LEU A 47 0.22 15.80 -19.79
C LEU A 47 0.82 16.32 -21.11
N THR A 48 1.96 17.00 -21.08
CA THR A 48 2.54 17.61 -22.28
C THR A 48 3.13 16.56 -23.24
N GLY A 49 3.05 16.82 -24.54
CA GLY A 49 3.51 15.90 -25.58
C GLY A 49 4.99 15.53 -25.42
N GLY A 50 5.27 14.22 -25.35
CA GLY A 50 6.62 13.66 -25.31
C GLY A 50 6.97 12.92 -24.02
N THR A 51 6.40 13.28 -22.88
CA THR A 51 6.69 12.65 -21.56
C THR A 51 5.43 12.42 -20.72
N GLY A 52 4.26 12.67 -21.30
CA GLY A 52 2.95 12.43 -20.72
C GLY A 52 2.45 10.99 -20.93
N TRP A 53 1.15 10.83 -20.71
CA TRP A 53 0.44 9.56 -20.73
C TRP A 53 -0.27 9.36 -22.07
N PHE A 54 -0.17 8.18 -22.68
CA PHE A 54 -0.72 7.92 -24.01
C PHE A 54 -1.75 6.79 -23.97
N THR A 55 -2.76 6.84 -24.84
CA THR A 55 -3.84 5.82 -24.92
C THR A 55 -3.38 4.48 -25.53
N SER A 56 -2.11 4.34 -25.88
CA SER A 56 -1.57 3.10 -26.45
C SER A 56 -0.11 2.90 -26.02
N PRO A 57 0.35 1.63 -25.92
CA PRO A 57 1.70 1.33 -25.44
C PRO A 57 2.81 1.93 -26.33
N SER A 58 2.58 2.03 -27.63
CA SER A 58 3.46 2.68 -28.60
C SER A 58 2.64 3.52 -29.58
N GLY A 59 2.82 4.83 -29.54
CA GLY A 59 1.99 5.77 -30.31
C GLY A 59 0.65 6.08 -29.63
N GLY A 60 -0.37 6.38 -30.43
CA GLY A 60 -1.67 6.82 -29.90
C GLY A 60 -1.71 8.32 -29.57
N SER A 61 -2.83 8.75 -29.01
CA SER A 61 -3.04 10.15 -28.63
C SER A 61 -2.54 10.37 -27.21
N ASN A 62 -1.92 11.53 -27.00
CA ASN A 62 -1.59 11.99 -25.67
C ASN A 62 -2.88 12.29 -24.89
N ALA A 63 -2.92 11.88 -23.62
CA ALA A 63 -4.00 12.20 -22.71
C ALA A 63 -4.07 13.72 -22.53
N THR A 64 -5.26 14.29 -22.71
CA THR A 64 -5.49 15.72 -22.52
C THR A 64 -5.88 16.07 -21.08
N ALA A 65 -6.31 15.05 -20.30
CA ALA A 65 -6.59 15.11 -18.88
C ALA A 65 -6.21 13.76 -18.23
N MET A 66 -5.96 13.77 -16.91
CA MET A 66 -5.94 12.52 -16.14
C MET A 66 -7.38 12.04 -15.95
N ASP A 67 -7.66 10.81 -16.36
CA ASP A 67 -8.92 10.13 -16.12
C ASP A 67 -8.89 9.54 -14.69
N PRO A 68 -9.77 9.99 -13.77
CA PRO A 68 -9.82 9.48 -12.41
C PRO A 68 -10.23 8.00 -12.32
N ALA A 69 -10.76 7.41 -13.39
CA ALA A 69 -11.01 5.98 -13.49
C ALA A 69 -9.92 5.24 -14.30
N GLY A 70 -8.96 5.95 -14.90
CA GLY A 70 -7.95 5.38 -15.77
C GLY A 70 -6.89 4.54 -15.04
N ILE A 71 -6.33 3.58 -15.76
CA ILE A 71 -5.21 2.74 -15.32
C ILE A 71 -3.94 3.20 -16.03
N TYR A 72 -2.91 3.52 -15.25
CA TYR A 72 -1.70 4.18 -15.74
C TYR A 72 -0.48 3.28 -15.57
N HIS A 73 0.10 2.86 -16.69
CA HIS A 73 1.19 1.89 -16.77
C HIS A 73 2.52 2.59 -17.03
N THR A 74 3.50 2.42 -16.15
CA THR A 74 4.80 3.06 -16.32
C THR A 74 5.76 2.31 -17.25
N ARG A 75 5.54 1.02 -17.51
CA ARG A 75 6.29 0.21 -18.49
C ARG A 75 7.82 0.29 -18.38
N GLY A 76 8.35 0.21 -17.16
CA GLY A 76 9.78 0.30 -16.89
C GLY A 76 10.38 1.70 -17.03
N LYS A 77 9.57 2.73 -17.29
CA LYS A 77 10.02 4.13 -17.39
C LYS A 77 10.19 4.77 -16.03
N ILE A 78 10.95 5.87 -16.01
CA ILE A 78 11.13 6.71 -14.83
C ILE A 78 9.92 7.63 -14.66
N LEU A 79 9.27 7.55 -13.50
CA LEU A 79 8.22 8.45 -13.06
C LEU A 79 8.76 9.37 -11.95
N ARG A 80 8.25 10.60 -11.86
CA ARG A 80 8.66 11.55 -10.81
C ARG A 80 7.44 12.20 -10.17
N SER A 81 7.46 12.36 -8.85
CA SER A 81 6.56 13.33 -8.23
C SER A 81 7.09 14.76 -8.49
N THR A 82 6.20 15.74 -8.38
CA THR A 82 6.54 17.16 -8.47
C THR A 82 7.42 17.55 -7.28
N ASN A 83 8.36 18.48 -7.48
CA ASN A 83 9.12 19.07 -6.38
C ASN A 83 8.24 20.06 -5.59
N ASN A 84 7.41 19.52 -4.69
CA ASN A 84 6.48 20.29 -3.87
C ASN A 84 6.86 20.18 -2.39
N ALA A 85 7.25 21.30 -1.77
CA ALA A 85 7.75 21.32 -0.39
C ALA A 85 6.64 21.56 0.66
N THR A 86 5.47 22.05 0.24
CA THR A 86 4.43 22.54 1.16
C THR A 86 3.02 22.11 0.80
N GLY A 87 2.80 21.55 -0.39
CA GLY A 87 1.48 21.15 -0.86
C GLY A 87 1.34 19.67 -1.17
N THR A 88 0.11 19.26 -1.40
CA THR A 88 -0.21 17.92 -1.87
C THR A 88 0.07 17.82 -3.37
N ASP A 89 0.80 16.78 -3.76
CA ASP A 89 0.98 16.39 -5.15
C ASP A 89 0.18 15.12 -5.37
N THR A 90 -1.06 15.25 -5.86
CA THR A 90 -1.99 14.13 -6.01
C THR A 90 -1.88 13.56 -7.41
N PHE A 91 -1.65 12.25 -7.54
CA PHE A 91 -1.80 11.54 -8.80
C PHE A 91 -3.28 11.53 -9.19
N GLY A 92 -3.62 12.19 -10.30
CA GLY A 92 -5.03 12.37 -10.72
C GLY A 92 -5.69 11.14 -11.35
N GLY A 93 -4.92 10.08 -11.62
CA GLY A 93 -5.43 8.84 -12.21
C GLY A 93 -6.06 7.89 -11.18
N GLY A 94 -6.85 6.94 -11.66
CA GLY A 94 -7.47 5.93 -10.79
C GLY A 94 -6.45 4.98 -10.17
N THR A 95 -5.71 4.27 -11.03
CA THR A 95 -4.68 3.30 -10.63
C THR A 95 -3.34 3.63 -11.29
N LEU A 96 -2.26 3.63 -10.52
CA LEU A 96 -0.89 3.69 -11.02
C LEU A 96 -0.23 2.31 -10.90
N ILE A 97 0.25 1.76 -12.00
CA ILE A 97 0.99 0.49 -12.04
C ILE A 97 2.46 0.78 -12.33
N LEU A 98 3.32 0.44 -11.35
CA LEU A 98 4.77 0.48 -11.50
C LEU A 98 5.28 -0.88 -11.99
N GLU A 99 5.62 -0.95 -13.27
CA GLU A 99 6.08 -2.19 -13.93
C GLU A 99 7.61 -2.15 -14.06
N ASN A 100 8.34 -2.65 -13.05
CA ASN A 100 9.81 -2.57 -13.02
C ASN A 100 10.36 -1.14 -13.24
N SER A 101 9.62 -0.15 -12.77
CA SER A 101 9.91 1.27 -12.97
C SER A 101 10.69 1.89 -11.81
N LEU A 102 11.33 3.02 -12.08
CA LEU A 102 11.88 3.89 -11.04
C LEU A 102 10.91 5.05 -10.78
N PHE A 103 10.39 5.13 -9.57
CA PHE A 103 9.68 6.29 -9.06
C PHE A 103 10.66 7.18 -8.30
N ILE A 104 10.81 8.44 -8.70
CA ILE A 104 11.59 9.43 -7.94
C ILE A 104 10.63 10.31 -7.15
N LEU A 105 10.61 10.11 -5.84
CA LEU A 105 9.86 10.95 -4.91
C LEU A 105 10.61 12.28 -4.74
N LYS A 106 9.94 13.40 -5.01
CA LYS A 106 10.52 14.74 -4.86
C LYS A 106 9.71 15.63 -3.94
N THR A 107 8.54 15.16 -3.53
CA THR A 107 7.68 15.86 -2.59
C THR A 107 8.32 15.81 -1.21
N SER A 108 8.47 16.97 -0.55
CA SER A 108 9.31 17.13 0.65
C SER A 108 8.65 17.95 1.74
N GLY A 109 9.25 17.93 2.93
CA GLY A 109 8.90 18.84 4.02
C GLY A 109 7.50 18.54 4.52
N ALA A 110 6.59 19.50 4.37
CA ALA A 110 5.17 19.30 4.68
C ALA A 110 4.35 18.81 3.47
N GLY A 111 4.90 18.87 2.26
CA GLY A 111 4.24 18.38 1.06
C GLY A 111 4.08 16.86 1.08
N THR A 112 3.01 16.34 0.48
CA THR A 112 2.75 14.88 0.39
C THR A 112 2.39 14.45 -1.02
N ALA A 113 3.07 13.44 -1.53
CA ALA A 113 2.69 12.76 -2.76
C ALA A 113 1.54 11.79 -2.44
N VAL A 114 0.42 11.91 -3.14
CA VAL A 114 -0.78 11.11 -2.86
C VAL A 114 -1.14 10.26 -4.08
N ILE A 115 -1.29 8.96 -3.87
CA ILE A 115 -1.77 8.01 -4.88
C ILE A 115 -3.00 7.32 -4.31
N ASN A 116 -4.10 7.28 -5.06
CA ASN A 116 -5.28 6.56 -4.60
C ASN A 116 -5.04 5.05 -4.60
N HIS A 117 -4.69 4.50 -5.76
CA HIS A 117 -4.40 3.07 -5.92
C HIS A 117 -3.06 2.88 -6.62
N LEU A 118 -2.13 2.19 -5.94
CA LEU A 118 -0.81 1.86 -6.44
C LEU A 118 -0.69 0.34 -6.54
N ILE A 119 -0.25 -0.14 -7.71
CA ILE A 119 0.15 -1.53 -7.91
C ILE A 119 1.64 -1.53 -8.25
N THR A 120 2.44 -2.35 -7.59
CA THR A 120 3.84 -2.54 -7.95
C THR A 120 4.09 -3.97 -8.43
N GLN A 121 4.60 -4.07 -9.64
CA GLN A 121 5.04 -5.30 -10.31
C GLN A 121 6.55 -5.23 -10.51
N GLY A 122 7.25 -4.95 -9.42
CA GLY A 122 8.70 -4.71 -9.43
C GLY A 122 9.07 -3.23 -9.45
N GLY A 123 10.36 -2.95 -9.31
CA GLY A 123 10.92 -1.60 -9.47
C GLY A 123 11.39 -0.96 -8.16
N SER A 124 11.49 0.36 -8.16
CA SER A 124 12.06 1.08 -7.01
C SER A 124 11.50 2.48 -6.83
N PHE A 125 11.50 2.93 -5.58
CA PHE A 125 11.31 4.30 -5.15
C PHE A 125 12.65 4.86 -4.70
N SER A 126 13.13 5.89 -5.41
CA SER A 126 14.29 6.68 -5.01
C SER A 126 13.83 7.98 -4.37
N LEU A 127 14.33 8.27 -3.16
CA LEU A 127 14.13 9.56 -2.52
C LEU A 127 14.99 10.60 -3.23
N GLY A 128 14.36 11.59 -3.86
CA GLY A 128 15.02 12.60 -4.67
C GLY A 128 16.00 13.46 -3.88
N ASN A 129 17.00 14.01 -4.57
CA ASN A 129 17.98 14.91 -3.95
C ASN A 129 17.39 16.30 -3.68
N ILE A 130 16.74 16.43 -2.52
CA ILE A 130 16.14 17.67 -2.04
C ILE A 130 16.62 17.93 -0.61
N VAL A 131 16.73 19.20 -0.24
CA VAL A 131 17.36 19.66 1.03
C VAL A 131 16.53 19.27 2.27
N ALA A 132 15.29 18.81 2.09
CA ALA A 132 14.41 18.47 3.20
C ALA A 132 14.67 17.07 3.77
N THR A 133 14.47 16.95 5.08
CA THR A 133 14.76 15.76 5.89
C THR A 133 13.69 14.65 5.79
N GLY A 134 12.57 14.91 5.12
CA GLY A 134 11.48 13.93 4.96
C GLY A 134 10.74 14.11 3.65
N GLN A 135 10.46 13.00 2.99
CA GLN A 135 9.65 12.89 1.79
C GLN A 135 8.43 12.05 2.10
N ASN A 136 7.25 12.59 1.84
CA ASN A 136 6.00 11.98 2.28
C ASN A 136 5.28 11.36 1.07
N LEU A 137 4.95 10.08 1.19
CA LEU A 137 4.14 9.33 0.24
C LEU A 137 2.94 8.73 0.97
N SER A 138 1.74 9.06 0.52
CA SER A 138 0.49 8.51 1.02
C SER A 138 -0.19 7.72 -0.09
N VAL A 139 -0.56 6.48 0.21
CA VAL A 139 -1.22 5.56 -0.72
C VAL A 139 -2.50 5.03 -0.06
N SER A 140 -3.65 5.17 -0.70
CA SER A 140 -4.89 4.66 -0.08
C SER A 140 -4.98 3.14 -0.18
N THR A 141 -4.73 2.58 -1.36
CA THR A 141 -4.62 1.13 -1.60
C THR A 141 -3.30 0.81 -2.30
N PHE A 142 -2.51 -0.06 -1.70
CA PHE A 142 -1.24 -0.52 -2.25
C PHE A 142 -1.27 -2.04 -2.44
N GLU A 143 -1.19 -2.50 -3.69
CA GLU A 143 -1.00 -3.89 -4.05
C GLU A 143 0.45 -4.17 -4.46
N GLN A 144 1.09 -5.12 -3.78
CA GLN A 144 2.48 -5.49 -3.99
C GLN A 144 2.56 -6.93 -4.53
N THR A 145 2.88 -7.10 -5.82
CA THR A 145 2.90 -8.44 -6.44
C THR A 145 4.31 -8.99 -6.65
N ASP A 146 5.36 -8.15 -6.66
CA ASP A 146 6.76 -8.57 -6.83
C ASP A 146 7.68 -7.82 -5.85
N SER A 147 8.95 -7.58 -6.15
CA SER A 147 9.88 -6.87 -5.26
C SER A 147 9.93 -5.37 -5.55
N THR A 148 9.60 -4.54 -4.56
CA THR A 148 9.75 -3.09 -4.60
C THR A 148 10.78 -2.64 -3.59
N ARG A 149 11.70 -1.80 -4.06
CA ARG A 149 12.78 -1.25 -3.24
C ARG A 149 12.55 0.23 -2.94
N PHE A 150 12.65 0.63 -1.69
CA PHE A 150 12.67 2.02 -1.23
C PHE A 150 14.08 2.36 -0.78
N TYR A 151 14.70 3.34 -1.42
CA TYR A 151 16.08 3.72 -1.13
C TYR A 151 16.32 5.21 -1.36
N ALA A 152 17.46 5.69 -0.88
CA ALA A 152 18.00 6.98 -1.29
C ALA A 152 19.48 6.83 -1.64
N ASP A 153 19.90 7.56 -2.66
CA ASP A 153 21.31 7.67 -3.04
C ASP A 153 21.98 8.92 -2.45
N GLY A 154 23.25 8.82 -2.08
CA GLY A 154 24.08 9.98 -1.75
C GLY A 154 24.29 10.24 -0.25
N THR A 155 24.52 11.51 0.10
CA THR A 155 25.24 11.95 1.31
C THR A 155 24.39 12.76 2.30
N SER A 156 23.07 12.81 2.12
CA SER A 156 22.17 13.68 2.89
C SER A 156 21.25 12.88 3.81
N ASN A 157 20.88 13.48 4.95
CA ASN A 157 19.92 12.98 5.92
C ASN A 157 18.50 13.00 5.32
N ARG A 158 18.21 12.01 4.47
CA ARG A 158 16.91 11.84 3.82
C ARG A 158 16.04 10.88 4.63
N GLY A 159 14.73 11.03 4.49
CA GLY A 159 13.78 10.10 5.07
C GLY A 159 12.56 9.94 4.19
N LEU A 160 11.95 8.76 4.29
CA LEU A 160 10.66 8.43 3.69
C LEU A 160 9.63 8.34 4.81
N ASN A 161 8.53 9.06 4.68
CA ASN A 161 7.33 8.80 5.47
C ASN A 161 6.30 8.15 4.53
N LEU A 162 6.11 6.84 4.67
CA LEU A 162 5.18 6.06 3.87
C LEU A 162 3.93 5.76 4.71
N THR A 163 2.80 6.28 4.27
CA THR A 163 1.48 6.01 4.86
C THR A 163 0.63 5.23 3.88
N ILE A 164 0.10 4.09 4.30
CA ILE A 164 -0.73 3.20 3.50
C ILE A 164 -2.08 2.99 4.22
N GLY A 165 -3.19 3.14 3.49
CA GLY A 165 -4.50 2.74 3.98
C GLY A 165 -4.58 1.22 4.05
N THR A 166 -4.76 0.57 2.90
CA THR A 166 -4.79 -0.89 2.76
C THR A 166 -3.59 -1.39 1.96
N LEU A 167 -2.88 -2.38 2.50
CA LEU A 167 -1.80 -3.09 1.83
C LEU A 167 -2.20 -4.55 1.60
N SER A 168 -1.96 -5.06 0.39
CA SER A 168 -2.20 -6.46 0.03
C SER A 168 -1.17 -6.98 -0.97
N GLY A 169 -1.13 -8.31 -1.13
CA GLY A 169 -0.24 -9.00 -2.06
C GLY A 169 0.88 -9.78 -1.36
N GLU A 170 1.74 -10.39 -2.16
CA GLU A 170 2.72 -11.41 -1.73
C GLU A 170 4.19 -11.02 -2.00
N GLY A 171 4.41 -9.83 -2.57
CA GLY A 171 5.74 -9.37 -2.94
C GLY A 171 6.62 -8.91 -1.78
N THR A 172 7.85 -8.47 -2.08
CA THR A 172 8.78 -7.97 -1.07
C THR A 172 8.87 -6.44 -1.11
N MET A 173 8.68 -5.79 0.03
CA MET A 173 8.97 -4.37 0.24
C MET A 173 10.33 -4.24 0.94
N THR A 174 11.35 -3.83 0.19
CA THR A 174 12.72 -3.66 0.70
C THR A 174 13.00 -2.20 1.02
N PHE A 175 13.41 -1.89 2.24
CA PHE A 175 13.91 -0.60 2.67
C PHE A 175 15.42 -0.69 2.81
N GLU A 176 16.16 0.13 2.06
CA GLU A 176 17.61 -0.03 1.95
C GLU A 176 18.36 1.27 2.10
N ASN A 177 19.40 1.24 2.94
CA ASN A 177 20.33 2.35 3.10
C ASN A 177 21.52 2.22 2.15
N LEU A 178 21.49 2.94 1.03
CA LEU A 178 22.57 3.01 0.04
C LEU A 178 23.53 4.19 0.22
N THR A 179 23.51 4.85 1.39
CA THR A 179 24.38 6.01 1.61
C THR A 179 25.84 5.58 1.85
N THR A 180 26.79 6.33 1.30
CA THR A 180 28.22 5.95 1.29
C THR A 180 29.06 6.59 2.40
N ASN A 181 28.51 7.58 3.13
CA ASN A 181 29.27 8.43 4.05
C ASN A 181 28.87 8.23 5.53
N GLY A 182 28.42 7.02 5.89
CA GLY A 182 27.92 6.73 7.24
C GLY A 182 26.62 7.47 7.59
N SER A 183 25.97 8.08 6.59
CA SER A 183 24.62 8.62 6.75
C SER A 183 23.61 7.48 6.96
N THR A 184 22.44 7.80 7.49
CA THR A 184 21.38 6.81 7.71
C THR A 184 20.09 7.37 7.17
N ILE A 185 19.36 6.54 6.43
CA ILE A 185 18.02 6.90 5.94
C ILE A 185 17.01 6.56 7.02
N ASN A 186 16.08 7.48 7.28
CA ASN A 186 14.95 7.24 8.18
C ASN A 186 13.73 6.83 7.35
N PHE A 187 13.21 5.63 7.59
CA PHE A 187 11.96 5.14 7.02
C PHE A 187 10.90 5.15 8.12
N SER A 188 9.86 5.96 7.98
CA SER A 188 8.66 5.89 8.81
C SER A 188 7.57 5.15 8.06
N LEU A 189 7.08 4.06 8.61
CA LEU A 189 6.04 3.22 8.01
C LEU A 189 4.77 3.29 8.85
N GLY A 190 3.66 3.66 8.22
CA GLY A 190 2.33 3.58 8.81
C GLY A 190 1.40 2.85 7.85
N ILE A 191 0.81 1.75 8.29
CA ILE A 191 -0.16 0.97 7.52
C ILE A 191 -1.39 0.77 8.38
N THR A 192 -2.58 1.12 7.85
CA THR A 192 -3.83 1.00 8.61
C THR A 192 -4.36 -0.43 8.58
N ASP A 193 -4.33 -1.07 7.41
CA ASP A 193 -4.77 -2.45 7.22
C ASP A 193 -3.78 -3.20 6.31
N ALA A 194 -3.14 -4.24 6.85
CA ALA A 194 -2.24 -5.14 6.12
C ALA A 194 -2.69 -6.61 6.23
N SER A 195 -3.97 -6.83 6.56
CA SER A 195 -4.52 -8.17 6.82
C SER A 195 -4.45 -9.09 5.60
N ALA A 196 -4.47 -8.51 4.38
CA ALA A 196 -4.36 -9.21 3.11
C ALA A 196 -2.95 -9.22 2.51
N PHE A 197 -1.96 -8.69 3.23
CA PHE A 197 -0.55 -8.79 2.83
C PHE A 197 0.05 -10.09 3.37
N THR A 198 0.63 -10.89 2.50
CA THR A 198 1.33 -12.16 2.79
C THR A 198 2.81 -12.10 2.41
N GLY A 199 3.25 -10.96 1.88
CA GLY A 199 4.62 -10.75 1.41
C GLY A 199 5.64 -10.51 2.53
N THR A 200 6.75 -9.87 2.18
CA THR A 200 7.86 -9.64 3.12
C THR A 200 8.22 -8.17 3.23
N PHE A 201 8.36 -7.66 4.45
CA PHE A 201 9.07 -6.42 4.71
C PHE A 201 10.54 -6.74 4.96
N SER A 202 11.45 -6.09 4.25
CA SER A 202 12.89 -6.32 4.38
C SER A 202 13.61 -5.01 4.68
N LEU A 203 14.35 -4.94 5.79
CA LEU A 203 15.19 -3.80 6.14
C LEU A 203 16.67 -4.14 5.93
N LEU A 204 17.25 -3.65 4.85
CA LEU A 204 18.66 -3.83 4.48
C LEU A 204 19.51 -2.63 4.95
N GLY A 205 19.29 -2.20 6.19
CA GLY A 205 19.97 -1.06 6.82
C GLY A 205 19.13 0.22 6.84
N GLY A 206 19.58 1.21 7.61
CA GLY A 206 18.79 2.41 7.91
C GLY A 206 18.09 2.35 9.27
N ASN A 207 17.20 3.32 9.49
CA ASN A 207 16.31 3.35 10.65
C ASN A 207 14.88 3.10 10.16
N LEU A 208 14.21 2.06 10.67
CA LEU A 208 12.80 1.84 10.42
C LEU A 208 11.99 2.21 11.66
N LYS A 209 11.03 3.12 11.53
CA LYS A 209 10.10 3.53 12.57
C LYS A 209 8.69 3.11 12.22
N PHE A 210 8.03 2.41 13.12
CA PHE A 210 6.59 2.13 13.00
C PHE A 210 5.77 3.31 13.56
N THR A 211 4.81 3.79 12.78
CA THR A 211 3.94 4.92 13.16
C THR A 211 2.51 4.50 13.46
N SER A 212 2.14 3.28 13.09
CA SER A 212 0.90 2.59 13.45
C SER A 212 1.21 1.18 13.93
N ASP A 213 0.25 0.56 14.61
CA ASP A 213 0.30 -0.89 14.82
C ASP A 213 0.21 -1.59 13.46
N LEU A 214 0.84 -2.75 13.34
CA LEU A 214 0.87 -3.56 12.12
C LEU A 214 0.48 -4.99 12.45
N SER A 215 -0.43 -5.57 11.67
CA SER A 215 -0.78 -6.99 11.76
C SER A 215 -0.94 -7.54 10.34
N THR A 216 -0.15 -8.55 10.00
CA THR A 216 -0.06 -9.08 8.63
C THR A 216 0.33 -10.55 8.64
N ALA A 217 -0.21 -11.35 7.70
CA ALA A 217 0.25 -12.71 7.48
C ALA A 217 1.64 -12.76 6.79
N GLY A 218 2.19 -11.62 6.41
CA GLY A 218 3.54 -11.49 5.86
C GLY A 218 4.65 -11.63 6.90
N SER A 219 5.88 -11.65 6.40
CA SER A 219 7.10 -11.78 7.21
C SER A 219 7.86 -10.45 7.35
N LEU A 220 8.72 -10.37 8.37
CA LEU A 220 9.67 -9.27 8.58
C LEU A 220 11.10 -9.82 8.57
N SER A 221 11.95 -9.24 7.73
CA SER A 221 13.37 -9.54 7.65
C SER A 221 14.18 -8.30 8.02
N LEU A 222 15.06 -8.43 9.00
CA LEU A 222 15.90 -7.34 9.51
C LEU A 222 17.36 -7.72 9.32
N ALA A 223 18.15 -6.87 8.65
CA ALA A 223 19.60 -7.05 8.62
C ALA A 223 20.21 -6.83 10.02
N THR A 224 21.28 -7.57 10.34
CA THR A 224 22.09 -7.28 11.52
C THR A 224 22.65 -5.85 11.43
N GLY A 225 22.63 -5.12 12.54
CA GLY A 225 23.02 -3.71 12.63
C GLY A 225 21.94 -2.72 12.18
N SER A 226 20.76 -3.20 11.77
CA SER A 226 19.62 -2.32 11.49
C SER A 226 19.08 -1.68 12.78
N ASN A 227 18.50 -0.48 12.63
CA ASN A 227 17.85 0.21 13.74
C ASN A 227 16.33 0.17 13.55
N VAL A 228 15.60 -0.26 14.58
CA VAL A 228 14.14 -0.34 14.58
C VAL A 228 13.56 0.45 15.75
N ASP A 229 12.76 1.47 15.46
CA ASP A 229 11.98 2.21 16.46
C ASP A 229 10.54 1.67 16.46
N LEU A 230 10.19 0.94 17.52
CA LEU A 230 8.85 0.41 17.70
C LEU A 230 7.87 1.51 18.13
N ASN A 231 8.34 2.64 18.68
CA ASN A 231 7.53 3.83 18.96
C ASN A 231 6.21 3.53 19.72
N GLY A 232 6.26 2.57 20.66
CA GLY A 232 5.09 2.09 21.41
C GLY A 232 4.05 1.33 20.58
N LYS A 233 4.41 0.85 19.39
CA LYS A 233 3.55 0.11 18.46
C LYS A 233 3.76 -1.39 18.56
N SER A 234 2.70 -2.13 18.28
CA SER A 234 2.72 -3.58 18.18
C SER A 234 2.78 -4.01 16.71
N VAL A 235 3.75 -4.87 16.39
CA VAL A 235 3.95 -5.42 15.05
C VAL A 235 3.76 -6.93 15.11
N THR A 236 2.73 -7.46 14.46
CA THR A 236 2.44 -8.89 14.39
C THR A 236 2.70 -9.41 12.98
N VAL A 237 3.56 -10.41 12.86
CA VAL A 237 3.99 -11.02 11.59
C VAL A 237 3.96 -12.55 11.69
N SER A 238 3.91 -13.23 10.55
CA SER A 238 3.94 -14.70 10.52
C SER A 238 5.33 -15.28 10.76
N SER A 239 6.38 -14.53 10.42
CA SER A 239 7.78 -14.91 10.61
C SER A 239 8.66 -13.68 10.79
N LEU A 240 9.70 -13.81 11.61
CA LEU A 240 10.73 -12.79 11.83
C LEU A 240 12.11 -13.41 11.61
N THR A 241 12.88 -12.81 10.71
CA THR A 241 14.29 -13.16 10.48
C THR A 241 15.19 -11.99 10.83
N VAL A 242 16.25 -12.25 11.58
CA VAL A 242 17.31 -11.28 11.90
C VAL A 242 18.64 -11.81 11.37
N GLY A 243 19.22 -11.10 10.41
CA GLY A 243 20.38 -11.58 9.66
C GLY A 243 20.07 -12.90 8.95
N SER A 244 20.72 -13.98 9.37
CA SER A 244 20.46 -15.35 8.89
C SER A 244 19.61 -16.21 9.83
N THR A 245 19.16 -15.66 10.96
CA THR A 245 18.46 -16.42 12.01
C THR A 245 16.97 -16.12 11.94
N THR A 246 16.15 -17.14 11.68
CA THR A 246 14.69 -17.07 11.84
C THR A 246 14.34 -17.34 13.30
N LEU A 247 13.54 -16.46 13.90
CA LEU A 247 13.14 -16.57 15.30
C LEU A 247 11.88 -17.42 15.44
N ASP A 248 11.80 -18.17 16.53
CA ASP A 248 10.62 -18.94 16.88
C ASP A 248 9.42 -18.02 17.18
N SER A 249 8.22 -18.59 17.16
CA SER A 249 7.01 -17.87 17.58
C SER A 249 7.14 -17.33 19.00
N GLY A 250 6.77 -16.07 19.21
CA GLY A 250 6.95 -15.40 20.49
C GLY A 250 6.70 -13.90 20.40
N THR A 251 6.87 -13.21 21.52
CA THR A 251 6.83 -11.74 21.58
C THR A 251 8.20 -11.22 21.97
N PHE A 252 8.72 -10.31 21.15
CA PHE A 252 10.07 -9.75 21.24
C PHE A 252 9.98 -8.26 21.53
N SER A 253 10.45 -7.89 22.72
CA SER A 253 10.73 -6.49 23.08
C SER A 253 11.99 -5.99 22.39
N ALA A 254 12.19 -4.68 22.44
CA ALA A 254 13.42 -4.05 21.94
C ALA A 254 14.71 -4.67 22.54
N ALA A 255 14.72 -4.94 23.85
CA ALA A 255 15.87 -5.56 24.51
C ALA A 255 16.17 -6.98 24.02
N GLN A 256 15.14 -7.76 23.67
CA GLN A 256 15.32 -9.10 23.11
C GLN A 256 15.81 -9.04 21.67
N LEU A 257 15.34 -8.11 20.84
CA LEU A 257 15.84 -7.93 19.47
C LEU A 257 17.32 -7.55 19.44
N ALA A 258 17.79 -6.81 20.45
CA ALA A 258 19.20 -6.46 20.61
C ALA A 258 20.12 -7.67 20.78
N THR A 259 19.64 -8.79 21.35
CA THR A 259 20.47 -10.00 21.46
C THR A 259 20.72 -10.68 20.12
N TYR A 260 19.95 -10.34 19.09
CA TYR A 260 20.11 -10.82 17.70
C TYR A 260 20.84 -9.80 16.80
N GLY A 261 21.34 -8.70 17.38
CA GLY A 261 22.11 -7.69 16.67
C GLY A 261 21.27 -6.63 15.95
N VAL A 262 20.01 -6.41 16.34
CA VAL A 262 19.19 -5.27 15.90
C VAL A 262 19.20 -4.21 16.99
N THR A 263 19.49 -2.95 16.66
CA THR A 263 19.31 -1.85 17.62
C THR A 263 17.84 -1.47 17.66
N ALA A 264 17.07 -2.08 18.57
CA ALA A 264 15.66 -1.76 18.73
C ALA A 264 15.43 -0.74 19.87
N THR A 265 14.44 0.14 19.70
CA THR A 265 14.05 1.17 20.68
C THR A 265 12.51 1.30 20.79
N GLY A 266 12.04 1.97 21.85
CA GLY A 266 10.61 2.18 22.13
C GLY A 266 9.95 1.04 22.90
N ASP A 267 8.79 1.32 23.50
CA ASP A 267 8.07 0.41 24.41
C ASP A 267 7.14 -0.60 23.68
N GLY A 268 7.28 -0.72 22.37
CA GLY A 268 6.48 -1.63 21.54
C GLY A 268 7.01 -3.07 21.53
N PHE A 269 6.36 -3.92 20.74
CA PHE A 269 6.74 -5.34 20.60
C PHE A 269 6.61 -5.83 19.17
N ILE A 270 7.44 -6.81 18.79
CA ILE A 270 7.21 -7.65 17.61
C ILE A 270 6.70 -9.01 18.07
N THR A 271 5.53 -9.41 17.61
CA THR A 271 4.94 -10.73 17.86
C THR A 271 5.02 -11.59 16.61
N VAL A 272 5.64 -12.75 16.73
CA VAL A 272 5.66 -13.79 15.70
C VAL A 272 4.61 -14.82 16.08
N ALA A 273 3.57 -14.92 15.27
CA ALA A 273 2.49 -15.86 15.50
C ALA A 273 1.95 -16.38 14.17
N ALA A 274 1.42 -17.61 14.16
CA ALA A 274 0.61 -18.08 13.05
C ALA A 274 -0.63 -17.18 12.96
N ILE A 275 -0.62 -16.27 11.99
CA ILE A 275 -1.80 -15.50 11.64
C ILE A 275 -2.57 -16.39 10.68
N PRO A 276 -3.81 -16.77 11.01
CA PRO A 276 -4.65 -17.46 10.04
C PRO A 276 -4.64 -16.60 8.79
N GLU A 277 -4.21 -17.15 7.66
CA GLU A 277 -4.44 -16.47 6.39
C GLU A 277 -5.92 -16.06 6.37
N PRO A 278 -6.28 -14.94 5.74
CA PRO A 278 -7.66 -14.66 5.36
C PRO A 278 -8.11 -15.68 4.31
N ALA A 279 -8.03 -16.96 4.67
CA ALA A 279 -8.30 -18.13 3.89
C ALA A 279 -9.80 -18.22 3.76
N HIS A 280 -10.28 -17.97 2.55
CA HIS A 280 -11.41 -18.70 1.98
C HIS A 280 -12.77 -18.61 2.69
N ALA A 281 -12.95 -17.92 3.83
CA ALA A 281 -14.26 -17.83 4.48
C ALA A 281 -15.26 -17.11 3.56
N ALA A 282 -14.81 -16.04 2.89
CA ALA A 282 -15.61 -15.35 1.87
C ALA A 282 -15.84 -16.23 0.62
N LEU A 283 -14.80 -16.93 0.13
CA LEU A 283 -14.89 -17.74 -1.10
C LEU A 283 -15.75 -19.01 -0.89
N THR A 284 -15.64 -19.66 0.27
CA THR A 284 -16.41 -20.86 0.63
C THR A 284 -17.89 -20.52 0.86
N VAL A 285 -18.19 -19.37 1.47
CA VAL A 285 -19.56 -18.86 1.59
C VAL A 285 -20.15 -18.51 0.22
N LEU A 286 -19.37 -17.90 -0.69
CA LEU A 286 -19.81 -17.61 -2.06
C LEU A 286 -20.04 -18.89 -2.89
N LEU A 287 -19.15 -19.88 -2.80
CA LEU A 287 -19.29 -21.17 -3.47
C LEU A 287 -20.50 -21.95 -2.92
N ALA A 288 -20.75 -21.90 -1.61
CA ALA A 288 -21.94 -22.51 -1.00
C ALA A 288 -23.25 -21.81 -1.45
N ALA A 289 -23.25 -20.48 -1.54
CA ALA A 289 -24.41 -19.70 -2.02
C ALA A 289 -24.69 -19.93 -3.51
N ALA A 290 -23.64 -19.97 -4.35
CA ALA A 290 -23.76 -20.28 -5.77
C ALA A 290 -24.24 -21.72 -6.01
N GLY A 291 -23.74 -22.68 -5.22
CA GLY A 291 -24.21 -24.07 -5.23
C GLY A 291 -25.69 -24.21 -4.87
N ALA A 292 -26.16 -23.50 -3.84
CA ALA A 292 -27.56 -23.48 -3.45
C ALA A 292 -28.47 -22.84 -4.52
N ALA A 293 -28.03 -21.76 -5.17
CA ALA A 293 -28.76 -21.11 -6.25
C ALA A 293 -28.88 -22.02 -7.50
N LEU A 294 -27.82 -22.75 -7.86
CA LEU A 294 -27.85 -23.70 -8.98
C LEU A 294 -28.76 -24.90 -8.68
N ALA A 295 -28.72 -25.43 -7.45
CA ALA A 295 -29.57 -26.53 -7.01
C ALA A 295 -31.07 -26.15 -7.00
N LEU A 296 -31.41 -24.92 -6.59
CA LEU A 296 -32.78 -24.39 -6.63
C LEU A 296 -33.28 -24.18 -8.07
N ARG A 297 -32.39 -23.80 -9.01
CA ARG A 297 -32.76 -23.61 -10.42
C ARG A 297 -33.06 -24.94 -11.14
N ARG A 298 -32.32 -26.02 -10.81
CA ARG A 298 -32.57 -27.36 -11.36
C ARG A 298 -33.83 -28.04 -10.83
N ARG A 299 -34.38 -27.60 -9.70
CA ARG A 299 -35.61 -28.17 -9.13
C ARG A 299 -36.90 -27.54 -9.68
N LYS A 300 -36.78 -26.47 -10.48
CA LYS A 300 -37.90 -25.75 -11.11
C LYS A 300 -37.99 -25.96 -12.63
N ALA A 301 -37.08 -26.73 -13.22
CA ALA A 301 -37.17 -27.22 -14.59
C ALA A 301 -37.56 -28.71 -14.52
#